data_AF-A0A7Y2YK00-F1
#
_entry.id   AF-A0A7Y2YK00-F1
#
_cell.length_a   1.000
_cell.length_b   1.000
_cell.length_c   1.000
_cell.angle_alpha   90.00
_cell.angle_beta   90.00
_cell.angle_gamma   90.00
#
_symmetry.space_group_name_H-M   'P 1'
#
loop_
_entity.id
_entity.type
_entity.pdbx_description
1 polymer ?
#
loop_
_entity_poly.entity_id
_entity_poly.type
_entity_poly.pdbx_seq_one_letter_code
_entity_poly.pdbx_strand_id
1 'polypeptide(L)'
;RIPGAGDFRGNLAKGGTGKGVPLTDRDRWICDQVAPELVRRGIVFAGLDVIGDWLTEINVTSPTCIRELDAEFGLNIAGDLFDALEHGRG
;
A
#
# COMPACT_ATOMS: atom_id res chain seq x y z
N ARG A 1 -0.31 -3.53 -10.43
CA ARG A 1 0.81 -4.44 -10.83
C ARG A 1 0.39 -5.14 -12.12
N ILE A 2 1.30 -5.37 -13.09
CA ILE A 2 0.97 -6.10 -14.33
C ILE A 2 1.56 -7.51 -14.25
N PRO A 3 0.74 -8.59 -14.35
CA PRO A 3 1.26 -9.95 -14.37
C PRO A 3 2.12 -10.22 -15.61
N GLY A 4 3.19 -11.00 -15.45
CA GLY A 4 3.94 -11.55 -16.57
C GLY A 4 3.09 -12.58 -17.34
N ALA A 5 3.41 -12.79 -18.63
CA ALA A 5 2.68 -13.76 -19.45
C ALA A 5 2.77 -15.17 -18.83
N GLY A 6 1.65 -15.64 -18.25
CA GLY A 6 1.53 -16.99 -17.68
C GLY A 6 1.42 -17.07 -16.15
N ASP A 7 1.51 -15.96 -15.41
CA ASP A 7 1.29 -15.96 -13.94
C ASP A 7 0.20 -14.97 -13.56
N PHE A 8 -0.95 -15.46 -13.08
CA PHE A 8 -2.07 -14.63 -12.61
C PHE A 8 -1.74 -13.82 -11.35
N ARG A 9 -0.65 -14.16 -10.65
CA ARG A 9 -0.21 -13.47 -9.45
C ARG A 9 0.76 -12.36 -9.84
N GLY A 10 0.29 -11.11 -9.86
CA GLY A 10 1.13 -9.92 -10.08
C GLY A 10 2.10 -9.60 -8.94
N ASN A 11 2.77 -10.61 -8.37
CA ASN A 11 3.55 -10.53 -7.15
C ASN A 11 4.98 -10.01 -7.45
N LEU A 12 5.36 -8.87 -6.87
CA LEU A 12 6.66 -8.21 -7.11
C LEU A 12 7.85 -9.07 -6.70
N ALA A 13 7.69 -9.88 -5.64
CA ALA A 13 8.71 -10.82 -5.18
C ALA A 13 9.09 -11.91 -6.21
N LYS A 14 8.27 -12.10 -7.27
CA LYS A 14 8.53 -13.06 -8.35
C LYS A 14 8.68 -12.42 -9.74
N GLY A 15 9.01 -11.13 -9.81
CA GLY A 15 9.32 -10.46 -11.07
C GLY A 15 8.13 -9.77 -11.75
N GLY A 16 7.06 -9.48 -11.02
CA GLY A 16 6.03 -8.55 -11.51
C GLY A 16 6.58 -7.13 -11.57
N THR A 17 6.37 -6.42 -12.68
CA THR A 17 6.77 -5.01 -12.81
C THR A 17 5.73 -4.12 -12.12
N GLY A 18 6.18 -3.37 -11.12
CA GLY A 18 5.44 -2.25 -10.56
C GLY A 18 5.50 -1.06 -11.51
N LYS A 19 4.35 -0.46 -11.80
CA LYS A 19 4.26 0.87 -12.39
C LYS A 19 3.45 1.66 -11.40
N GLY A 20 4.01 2.69 -10.79
CA GLY A 20 3.16 3.52 -9.95
C GLY A 20 2.22 4.34 -10.82
N VAL A 21 1.00 4.44 -10.32
CA VAL A 21 -0.10 5.17 -10.96
C VAL A 21 -0.74 6.07 -9.90
N PRO A 22 -1.30 7.22 -10.29
CA PRO A 22 -2.09 8.01 -9.37
C PRO A 22 -3.25 7.20 -8.81
N LEU A 23 -3.54 7.36 -7.51
CA LEU A 23 -4.72 6.78 -6.89
C LEU A 23 -5.99 7.37 -7.51
N THR A 24 -6.93 6.50 -7.83
CA THR A 24 -8.27 6.87 -8.29
C THR A 24 -9.15 7.31 -7.11
N ASP A 25 -10.29 7.94 -7.40
CA ASP A 25 -11.28 8.26 -6.37
C ASP A 25 -11.80 7.01 -5.66
N ARG A 26 -11.84 5.87 -6.36
CA ARG A 26 -12.24 4.58 -5.80
C ARG A 26 -11.20 4.07 -4.80
N ASP A 27 -9.91 4.16 -5.12
CA ASP A 27 -8.83 3.78 -4.21
C ASP A 27 -8.88 4.61 -2.93
N ARG A 28 -9.08 5.93 -3.06
CA ARG A 28 -9.24 6.83 -1.92
C ARG A 28 -10.43 6.47 -1.05
N TRP A 29 -11.58 6.21 -1.68
CA TRP A 29 -12.76 5.76 -0.96
C TRP A 29 -12.52 4.47 -0.18
N ILE A 30 -11.81 3.49 -0.76
CA ILE A 30 -11.44 2.24 -0.06
C ILE A 30 -10.58 2.55 1.16
N CYS A 31 -9.56 3.41 1.01
CA CYS A 31 -8.72 3.84 2.13
C CYS A 31 -9.56 4.47 3.26
N ASP A 32 -10.51 5.35 2.93
CA ASP A 32 -11.37 6.02 3.92
C ASP A 32 -12.27 5.03 4.68
N GLN A 33 -12.70 3.93 4.05
CA GLN A 33 -13.47 2.88 4.72
C GLN A 33 -12.62 2.02 5.66
N VAL A 34 -11.37 1.75 5.29
CA VAL A 34 -10.51 0.78 6.00
C VAL A 34 -9.69 1.45 7.11
N ALA A 35 -9.22 2.68 6.90
CA ALA A 35 -8.32 3.37 7.81
C ALA A 35 -8.83 3.48 9.27
N PRO A 36 -10.11 3.81 9.54
CA PRO A 36 -10.59 3.94 10.93
C PRO A 36 -10.44 2.65 11.73
N GLU A 37 -10.67 1.51 11.09
CA GLU A 37 -10.59 0.20 11.73
C GLU A 37 -9.13 -0.22 11.98
N LEU A 38 -8.22 0.10 11.05
CA LEU A 38 -6.78 -0.13 11.25
C LEU A 38 -6.25 0.68 12.42
N VAL A 39 -6.61 1.96 12.49
CA VAL A 39 -6.24 2.86 13.59
C VAL A 39 -6.80 2.33 14.92
N ARG A 40 -8.07 1.91 14.96
CA ARG A 40 -8.69 1.33 16.17
C ARG A 40 -7.96 0.08 16.67
N ARG A 41 -7.31 -0.67 15.76
CA ARG A 41 -6.51 -1.87 16.07
C ARG A 41 -5.05 -1.56 16.38
N GLY A 42 -4.63 -0.30 16.36
CA GLY A 42 -3.24 0.11 16.55
C GLY A 42 -2.34 -0.22 15.35
N ILE A 43 -2.93 -0.47 14.19
CA ILE A 43 -2.19 -0.77 12.95
C ILE A 43 -1.86 0.56 12.28
N VAL A 44 -0.63 1.03 12.48
CA VAL A 44 -0.13 2.30 11.95
C VAL A 44 0.31 2.22 10.48
N PHE A 45 0.56 1.01 9.98
CA PHE A 45 1.05 0.80 8.63
C PHE A 45 0.44 -0.45 8.02
N ALA A 46 -0.17 -0.30 6.84
CA ALA A 46 -0.75 -1.39 6.09
C ALA A 46 -0.66 -1.14 4.59
N GLY A 47 -0.52 -2.21 3.81
CA GLY A 47 -0.64 -2.20 2.36
C GLY A 47 -2.01 -2.70 1.95
N LEU A 48 -2.71 -1.96 1.09
CA LEU A 48 -3.98 -2.38 0.50
C LEU A 48 -3.76 -2.88 -0.92
N ASP A 49 -4.21 -4.09 -1.18
CA ASP A 49 -4.17 -4.68 -2.52
C ASP A 49 -5.56 -4.56 -3.16
N VAL A 50 -5.63 -3.80 -4.25
CA VAL A 50 -6.85 -3.50 -4.99
C VAL A 50 -6.71 -4.00 -6.43
N ILE A 51 -7.74 -4.69 -6.92
CA ILE A 51 -7.86 -5.15 -8.32
C ILE A 51 -9.16 -4.60 -8.90
N GLY A 52 -9.04 -3.70 -9.88
CA GLY A 52 -10.19 -2.94 -10.37
C GLY A 52 -10.76 -2.06 -9.25
N ASP A 53 -12.05 -2.20 -8.96
CA ASP A 53 -12.74 -1.41 -7.92
C ASP A 53 -12.88 -2.13 -6.56
N TRP A 54 -12.16 -3.24 -6.40
CA TRP A 54 -12.35 -4.18 -5.29
C TRP A 54 -11.08 -4.35 -4.47
N LEU A 55 -11.22 -4.17 -3.16
CA LEU A 55 -10.20 -4.52 -2.17
C LEU A 55 -10.14 -6.05 -2.04
N THR A 56 -8.96 -6.63 -2.26
CA THR A 56 -8.76 -8.08 -2.19
C THR A 56 -7.99 -8.53 -0.96
N GLU A 57 -7.03 -7.71 -0.48
CA GLU A 57 -6.18 -8.07 0.66
C GLU A 57 -5.71 -6.83 1.43
N ILE A 58 -5.51 -7.00 2.75
CA ILE A 58 -4.92 -6.00 3.64
C ILE A 58 -3.69 -6.62 4.30
N ASN A 59 -2.50 -6.13 3.96
CA ASN A 59 -1.22 -6.59 4.49
C ASN A 59 -0.78 -5.71 5.65
N VAL A 60 -0.68 -6.28 6.86
CA VAL A 60 -0.40 -5.51 8.10
C VAL A 60 0.92 -5.90 8.79
N THR A 61 1.61 -6.93 8.31
CA THR A 61 2.83 -7.47 8.95
C THR A 61 4.11 -6.99 8.28
N SER A 62 4.16 -7.07 6.95
CA SER A 62 5.29 -6.58 6.15
C SER A 62 4.76 -6.05 4.81
N PRO A 63 4.22 -4.81 4.78
CA PRO A 63 3.83 -4.19 3.54
C PRO A 63 5.11 -3.92 2.74
N THR A 64 5.33 -4.72 1.71
CA THR A 64 6.43 -4.57 0.76
C THR A 64 6.12 -3.43 -0.22
N CYS A 65 7.06 -3.05 -1.09
CA CYS A 65 6.93 -1.98 -2.12
C CYS A 65 7.27 -0.55 -1.67
N ILE A 66 7.59 -0.29 -0.41
CA ILE A 66 7.96 1.06 0.07
C ILE A 66 9.18 1.60 -0.68
N ARG A 67 10.25 0.80 -0.77
CA ARG A 67 11.52 1.27 -1.34
C ARG A 67 11.43 1.51 -2.84
N GLU A 68 10.65 0.69 -3.51
CA GLU A 68 10.39 0.78 -4.95
C GLU A 68 9.59 2.05 -5.25
N LEU A 69 8.56 2.36 -4.47
CA LEU A 69 7.77 3.59 -4.62
C LEU A 69 8.57 4.84 -4.24
N ASP A 70 9.34 4.82 -3.16
CA ASP A 70 10.23 5.91 -2.77
C ASP A 70 11.22 6.24 -3.91
N ALA A 71 11.81 5.22 -4.52
CA ALA A 71 12.75 5.40 -5.64
C ALA A 71 12.07 5.85 -6.94
N GLU A 72 10.88 5.35 -7.25
CA GLU A 72 10.15 5.67 -8.48
C GLU A 72 9.51 7.07 -8.44
N PHE A 73 9.06 7.53 -7.28
CA PHE A 73 8.32 8.79 -7.12
C PHE A 73 9.04 9.86 -6.29
N GLY A 74 10.24 9.57 -5.77
CA GLY A 74 10.97 10.49 -4.89
C GLY A 74 10.23 10.76 -3.58
N LEU A 75 9.50 9.76 -3.08
CA LEU A 75 8.76 9.84 -1.82
C LEU A 75 9.66 9.48 -0.63
N ASN A 76 9.19 9.81 0.57
CA ASN A 76 9.81 9.40 1.82
C ASN A 76 8.74 8.75 2.71
N ILE A 77 8.19 7.63 2.24
CA ILE A 77 7.13 6.89 2.95
C ILE A 77 7.63 6.42 4.33
N ALA A 78 8.92 6.10 4.45
CA ALA A 78 9.54 5.79 5.74
C ALA A 78 9.47 6.98 6.70
N GLY A 79 9.75 8.20 6.24
CA GLY A 79 9.58 9.43 7.00
C GLY A 79 8.14 9.64 7.44
N ASP A 80 7.18 9.53 6.53
CA ASP A 80 5.76 9.67 6.84
C ASP A 80 5.30 8.67 7.92
N LEU A 81 5.83 7.44 7.89
CA LEU A 81 5.56 6.44 8.91
C LEU A 81 6.15 6.81 10.27
N PHE A 82 7.40 7.31 10.32
CA PHE A 82 8.00 7.77 11.56
C PHE A 82 7.27 8.99 12.12
N ASP A 83 6.88 9.94 11.27
CA ASP A 83 6.07 11.09 11.67
C ASP A 83 4.74 10.62 12.28
N ALA A 84 4.04 9.66 11.64
CA ALA A 84 2.80 9.11 12.17
C ALA A 84 3.00 8.42 13.54
N LEU A 85 4.11 7.70 13.72
CA LEU A 85 4.49 7.06 14.99
C LEU A 85 4.81 8.08 16.09
N GLU A 86 5.46 9.20 15.75
CA GLU A 86 5.82 10.25 16.70
C GLU A 86 4.59 11.08 17.11
N HIS A 87 3.69 11.40 16.18
CA HIS A 87 2.45 12.14 16.47
C HIS A 87 1.40 11.29 17.22
N GLY A 88 1.41 9.96 17.06
CA GLY A 88 0.53 9.04 17.79
C GLY A 88 0.92 8.80 19.26
N ARG A 89 2.01 9.42 19.75
CA ARG A 89 2.48 9.35 21.15
C ARG A 89 2.06 10.56 22.01
N GLY A 90 1.12 11.38 21.54
CA GLY A 90 0.52 12.50 22.26
C GLY A 90 -0.73 12.13 23.06
#